data_AF-A0A167I5D1-F1
#
_entry.id   AF-A0A167I5D1-F1
#
_cell.length_a   1.000
_cell.length_b   1.000
_cell.length_c   1.000
_cell.angle_alpha   90.00
_cell.angle_beta   90.00
_cell.angle_gamma   90.00
#
_symmetry.space_group_name_H-M   'P 1'
#
loop_
_entity.id
_entity.type
_entity.pdbx_description
1 polymer ?
#
loop_
_entity_poly.entity_id
_entity_poly.type
_entity_poly.pdbx_seq_one_letter_code
_entity_poly.pdbx_strand_id
1 'polypeptide(L)' 'MSEKRKPVYTMLLRKQGKMKSGKVEIFRASEFDSSYLFKRRYRVRVNGKWWPKGEVRFITPTQIKELVFRQIGNSI' A
#
# COMPACT_ATOMS: atom_id res chain seq x y z
N MET A 1 -1.26 8.62 -17.98
CA MET A 1 -2.63 8.65 -17.42
C MET A 1 -2.55 8.91 -15.93
N SER A 2 -3.03 10.06 -15.47
CA SER A 2 -3.14 10.36 -14.03
C SER A 2 -4.17 9.40 -13.44
N GLU A 3 -3.70 8.51 -12.56
CA GLU A 3 -4.57 7.54 -11.91
C GLU A 3 -5.46 8.31 -10.91
N LYS A 4 -6.67 8.71 -11.35
CA LYS A 4 -7.64 9.56 -10.62
C LYS A 4 -8.09 9.02 -9.24
N ARG A 5 -7.66 7.81 -8.87
CA ARG A 5 -8.03 7.13 -7.62
C ARG A 5 -7.29 7.79 -6.45
N LYS A 6 -8.03 8.17 -5.41
CA LYS A 6 -7.44 8.77 -4.20
C LYS A 6 -7.13 7.66 -3.19
N PRO A 7 -5.94 7.63 -2.59
CA PRO A 7 -5.68 6.68 -1.52
C PRO A 7 -6.59 6.98 -0.32
N VAL A 8 -7.11 5.92 0.28
CA VAL A 8 -7.90 6.02 1.52
C VAL A 8 -6.99 6.29 2.71
N TYR A 9 -5.77 5.74 2.69
CA TYR A 9 -4.74 6.03 3.66
C TYR A 9 -3.40 6.28 2.99
N THR A 10 -2.68 7.28 3.48
CA THR A 10 -1.28 7.54 3.11
C THR A 10 -0.44 7.55 4.37
N MET A 11 0.58 6.70 4.42
CA MET A 11 1.53 6.62 5.53
C MET A 11 2.90 7.08 5.04
N LEU A 12 3.51 7.99 5.80
CA LEU A 12 4.88 8.41 5.62
C LEU A 12 5.72 7.76 6.71
N LEU A 13 6.49 6.76 6.31
CA LEU A 13 7.35 5.98 7.20
C LEU A 13 8.75 6.58 7.15
N ARG A 14 9.22 7.14 8.26
CA ARG A 14 10.59 7.64 8.40
C ARG A 14 11.31 6.80 9.44
N LYS A 15 12.47 6.23 9.09
CA LYS A 15 13.38 5.64 10.08
C LYS A 15 14.12 6.78 10.80
N GLN A 16 14.17 6.72 12.13
CA GLN A 16 14.97 7.66 12.93
C GLN A 16 16.44 7.57 12.49
N GLY A 17 17.05 8.72 12.22
CA GLY A 17 18.43 8.80 11.69
C GLY A 17 18.60 8.58 10.19
N LYS A 18 17.54 8.27 9.42
CA LYS A 18 17.60 8.24 7.95
C LYS A 18 16.86 9.44 7.33
N MET A 19 17.45 10.02 6.29
CA MET A 19 16.84 11.11 5.51
C MET A 19 15.72 10.62 4.59
N LYS A 20 15.80 9.39 4.07
CA LYS A 20 14.81 8.86 3.13
C LYS A 20 13.57 8.38 3.87
N SER A 21 12.43 8.98 3.55
CA SER A 21 11.10 8.50 3.95
C SER A 21 10.55 7.54 2.91
N GLY A 22 9.86 6.49 3.38
CA GLY A 22 9.04 5.63 2.55
C GLY A 22 7.60 6.13 2.57
N LYS A 23 6.96 6.21 1.41
CA LYS A 23 5.53 6.52 1.28
C LYS A 23 4.76 5.25 0.97
N VAL A 24 3.74 4.94 1.76
CA VAL A 24 2.82 3.82 1.52
C VAL A 24 1.43 4.40 1.30
N GLU A 25 0.80 4.04 0.18
CA GLU A 25 -0.54 4.49 -0.20
C GLU A 25 -1.47 3.28 -0.29
N ILE A 26 -2.62 3.34 0.37
CA ILE A 26 -3.59 2.25 0.45
C ILE A 26 -4.87 2.67 -0.26
N PHE A 27 -5.34 1.83 -1.17
CA PHE A 27 -6.55 2.04 -1.95
C PHE A 27 -7.55 0.92 -1.67
N ARG A 28 -8.85 1.21 -1.70
CA ARG A 28 -9.87 0.17 -1.52
C ARG A 28 -9.96 -0.66 -2.78
N ALA A 29 -10.06 -1.98 -2.65
CA ALA A 29 -10.20 -2.85 -3.81
C ALA A 29 -11.47 -2.55 -4.63
N SER A 30 -12.52 -2.05 -3.97
CA SER A 30 -13.76 -1.60 -4.62
C SER A 30 -13.59 -0.48 -5.66
N GLU A 31 -12.46 0.24 -5.64
CA GLU A 31 -12.12 1.29 -6.62
C GLU A 31 -11.52 0.72 -7.93
N PHE A 32 -11.24 -0.59 -7.94
CA PHE A 32 -10.65 -1.31 -9.06
C PHE A 32 -11.59 -2.40 -9.59
N ASP A 33 -12.34 -3.04 -8.69
CA ASP A 33 -13.26 -4.12 -9.02
C ASP A 33 -14.46 -4.08 -8.06
N SER A 34 -15.67 -4.10 -8.60
CA SER A 34 -16.93 -4.05 -7.84
C SER A 34 -17.39 -5.42 -7.32
N SER A 35 -16.63 -6.49 -7.56
CA SER A 35 -16.96 -7.81 -7.06
C SER A 35 -16.99 -7.87 -5.53
N TYR A 36 -18.01 -8.52 -4.99
CA TYR A 36 -18.25 -8.68 -3.56
C TYR A 36 -17.09 -9.39 -2.82
N LEU A 37 -16.29 -10.17 -3.56
CA LEU A 37 -15.11 -10.87 -3.05
C LEU A 37 -13.99 -9.92 -2.57
N PHE A 38 -14.07 -8.64 -2.95
CA PHE A 38 -13.08 -7.62 -2.62
C PHE A 38 -13.48 -6.72 -1.44
N LYS A 39 -14.60 -7.00 -0.77
CA LYS A 39 -14.96 -6.31 0.48
C LYS A 39 -13.84 -6.52 1.51
N ARG A 40 -13.38 -5.42 2.11
CA ARG A 40 -12.24 -5.38 3.07
C ARG A 40 -10.88 -5.80 2.49
N ARG A 41 -10.71 -5.81 1.18
CA ARG A 41 -9.39 -5.93 0.55
C ARG A 41 -8.90 -4.58 0.03
N TYR A 42 -7.58 -4.48 -0.12
CA TYR A 42 -6.90 -3.25 -0.42
C TYR A 42 -5.79 -3.48 -1.45
N ARG A 43 -5.49 -2.45 -2.23
CA ARG A 43 -4.33 -2.42 -3.12
C ARG A 43 -3.34 -1.39 -2.59
N VAL A 44 -2.05 -1.67 -2.68
CA VAL A 44 -1.01 -0.84 -2.05
C VAL A 44 -0.02 -0.32 -3.09
N ARG A 45 0.36 0.95 -2.97
CA ARG A 45 1.56 1.51 -3.60
C ARG A 45 2.62 1.81 -2.56
N VAL A 46 3.86 1.57 -2.93
CA VAL A 46 5.04 1.94 -2.15
C VAL A 46 5.88 2.87 -3.02
N ASN A 47 6.14 4.09 -2.53
CA ASN A 47 6.88 5.15 -3.22
C ASN A 47 6.34 5.41 -4.64
N GLY A 48 5.01 5.48 -4.78
CA GLY A 48 4.33 5.73 -6.05
C GLY A 48 4.27 4.53 -7.00
N LYS A 49 4.82 3.36 -6.62
CA LYS A 49 4.79 2.14 -7.44
C LYS A 49 3.84 1.11 -6.86
N TRP A 50 3.04 0.46 -7.71
CA TRP A 50 2.17 -0.64 -7.31
C TRP A 50 2.97 -1.81 -6.74
N TRP A 51 2.52 -2.33 -5.60
CA TRP A 51 3.09 -3.49 -4.95
C TRP A 51 2.07 -4.65 -4.94
N PRO A 52 2.48 -5.87 -5.32
CA PRO A 52 3.74 -6.23 -5.96
C PRO A 52 3.84 -5.69 -7.40
N LYS A 53 5.08 -5.49 -7.89
CA LYS A 53 5.33 -4.91 -9.21
C LYS A 53 4.87 -5.89 -10.30
N GLY A 54 4.07 -5.42 -11.23
CA GLY A 54 3.61 -6.20 -12.39
C GLY A 54 2.38 -7.07 -12.13
N GLU A 55 1.81 -7.05 -10.92
CA GLU A 55 0.65 -7.86 -10.56
C GLU A 55 -0.46 -6.99 -9.95
N VAL A 56 -1.72 -7.31 -10.26
CA VAL A 56 -2.89 -6.77 -9.55
C VAL A 56 -3.16 -7.66 -8.35
N ARG A 57 -2.56 -7.32 -7.20
CA ARG A 57 -2.79 -8.05 -5.95
C ARG A 57 -3.62 -7.23 -4.97
N PHE A 58 -4.67 -7.84 -4.46
CA PHE A 58 -5.46 -7.29 -3.36
C PHE A 58 -5.13 -8.03 -2.06
N ILE A 59 -4.85 -7.27 -1.01
CA ILE A 59 -4.39 -7.77 0.27
C ILE A 59 -5.34 -7.38 1.41
N THR A 60 -5.31 -8.16 2.49
CA THR A 60 -6.11 -7.90 3.70
C THR A 60 -5.46 -6.84 4.60
N PRO A 61 -6.22 -6.25 5.55
CA PRO A 61 -5.64 -5.37 6.57
C PRO A 61 -4.47 -6.00 7.34
N THR A 62 -4.53 -7.31 7.62
CA THR A 62 -3.46 -8.04 8.31
C THR A 62 -2.17 -8.03 7.48
N GLN A 63 -2.27 -8.32 6.19
CA GLN A 63 -1.12 -8.28 5.27
C GLN A 63 -0.56 -6.87 5.09
N ILE A 64 -1.39 -5.82 5.17
CA ILE A 64 -0.92 -4.43 5.21
C ILE A 64 -0.05 -4.19 6.44
N LYS A 65 -0.52 -4.62 7.63
CA LYS A 65 0.26 -4.47 8.88
C LYS A 65 1.62 -5.14 8.74
N GLU A 66 1.65 -6.38 8.27
CA GLU A 66 2.90 -7.11 8.03
C GLU A 66 3.83 -6.37 7.05
N LEU A 67 3.29 -5.80 5.97
CA LEU A 67 4.05 -5.05 4.98
C LEU A 67 4.68 -3.79 5.58
N VAL A 68 3.91 -3.03 6.36
CA VAL A 68 4.40 -1.83 7.07
C VAL A 68 5.50 -2.21 8.07
N PHE A 69 5.30 -3.26 8.88
CA PHE A 69 6.30 -3.71 9.84
C PHE A 69 7.56 -4.26 9.16
N ARG A 70 7.44 -5.01 8.06
CA ARG A 70 8.60 -5.47 7.27
C ARG A 70 9.39 -4.30 6.69
N GLN A 71 8.72 -3.24 6.25
CA GLN A 71 9.42 -2.05 5.75
C GLN A 71 10.21 -1.34 6.86
N ILE A 72 9.69 -1.35 8.10
CA ILE A 72 10.42 -0.87 9.29
C ILE A 72 11.58 -1.83 9.62
N GLY A 73 11.32 -3.15 9.65
CA GLY A 73 12.27 -4.19 10.04
C GLY A 73 13.45 -4.39 9.09
N ASN A 74 13.22 -4.46 7.77
CA ASN A 74 14.30 -4.55 6.76
C ASN A 74 15.12 -3.27 6.63
N SER A 75 14.71 -2.19 7.31
CA SER A 75 15.47 -0.96 7.37
C SER A 75 16.40 -0.89 8.58
N ILE A 76 16.30 -1.82 9.55
CA ILE A 76 17.10 -1.91 10.78
C ILE A 76 18.51 -2.36 10.44
#